data_AF-A0A1C5U8I3-F1
#
_entry.id   AF-A0A1C5U8I3-F1
#
_cell.length_a   1.000
_cell.length_b   1.000
_cell.length_c   1.000
_cell.angle_alpha   90.00
_cell.angle_beta   90.00
_cell.angle_gamma   90.00
#
_symmetry.space_group_name_H-M   'P 1'
#
loop_
_entity.id
_entity.type
_entity.pdbx_description
1 polymer ?
#
loop_
_entity_poly.entity_id
_entity_poly.type
_entity_poly.pdbx_seq_one_letter_code
_entity_poly.pdbx_strand_id
1 'polypeptide(L)'
;MAQEWYLLSSPTKPNSIGGYENEGFTDYKDDAFSEVLETNIATTVIVYNHDLSESKEVRCIVQGNTGDTQLKSMERIGLFTPKTVKAGMYVLFEGRYWLIDGYPGTQGIYEKATMCLCHYKLRWQNNNGNIIERWCNIQSASKYDVGETGNNVLILTSNNYTVKITYDEEVLELEGKRVFIDKHNTNPRKVFKLTRSDDVLYDYGDDIHGSILSFIADKDELNNEKDNQELRICDYISTTSTTDSVDETIILITGTDSIRIGRSKVWSVEFKDAHGNQINNPDWEWNVKMQMDISQDCIQKSETKIKITVPNDDSFINESFILQVVNSDGSVLAEKTIQIIEKY
;
A
#
# COMPACT_ATOMS: atom_id res chain seq x y z
N MET A 1 68.39 15.68 -31.11
CA MET A 1 67.29 14.96 -31.76
C MET A 1 66.44 14.36 -30.66
N ALA A 2 65.27 14.95 -30.41
CA ALA A 2 64.29 14.44 -29.47
C ALA A 2 63.25 13.67 -30.28
N GLN A 3 63.38 12.35 -30.35
CA GLN A 3 62.45 11.50 -31.10
C GLN A 3 62.02 10.25 -30.33
N GLU A 4 62.61 10.00 -29.15
CA GLU A 4 62.31 8.80 -28.35
C GLU A 4 61.26 9.01 -27.25
N TRP A 5 60.87 10.25 -26.94
CA TRP A 5 59.85 10.54 -25.91
C TRP A 5 58.40 10.26 -26.34
N TYR A 6 58.16 9.88 -27.60
CA TYR A 6 56.80 9.67 -28.15
C TYR A 6 56.35 8.21 -28.22
N LEU A 7 57.20 7.25 -27.87
CA LEU A 7 56.89 5.83 -28.01
C LEU A 7 56.49 5.20 -26.67
N LEU A 8 55.32 5.60 -26.15
CA LEU A 8 54.64 4.88 -25.08
C LEU A 8 54.08 3.56 -25.64
N SER A 9 54.88 2.51 -25.65
CA SER A 9 54.47 1.12 -25.90
C SER A 9 54.25 0.38 -24.56
N SER A 10 53.53 -0.76 -24.55
CA SER A 10 53.26 -1.52 -23.31
C SER A 10 54.46 -1.76 -22.36
N PRO A 11 55.72 -1.92 -22.83
CA PRO A 11 56.90 -2.03 -21.96
C PRO A 11 57.59 -0.68 -21.63
N THR A 12 57.11 0.45 -22.14
CA THR A 12 57.66 1.82 -21.93
C THR A 12 56.63 2.79 -21.34
N LYS A 13 55.48 2.29 -20.87
CA LYS A 13 54.68 3.04 -19.91
C LYS A 13 55.62 3.47 -18.77
N PRO A 14 55.55 4.71 -18.28
CA PRO A 14 56.14 5.04 -17.00
C PRO A 14 55.56 4.03 -16.02
N ASN A 15 56.34 3.02 -15.62
CA ASN A 15 55.99 2.17 -14.50
C ASN A 15 56.29 3.02 -13.26
N SER A 16 55.45 4.05 -13.11
CA SER A 16 55.53 5.13 -12.15
C SER A 16 54.97 4.69 -10.80
N ILE A 17 55.45 3.54 -10.32
CA ILE A 17 54.96 2.87 -9.11
C ILE A 17 55.98 2.97 -7.96
N GLY A 18 57.03 3.78 -8.14
CA GLY A 18 58.03 4.05 -7.12
C GLY A 18 57.63 5.24 -6.25
N GLY A 19 57.33 4.99 -4.97
CA GLY A 19 57.21 6.00 -3.91
C GLY A 19 56.40 7.24 -4.29
N TYR A 20 57.10 8.33 -4.63
CA TYR A 20 56.58 9.67 -4.87
C TYR A 20 55.42 9.73 -5.88
N GLU A 21 55.41 8.88 -6.91
CA GLU A 21 54.33 8.85 -7.90
C GLU A 21 53.09 8.10 -7.40
N ASN A 22 53.28 7.10 -6.53
CA ASN A 22 52.17 6.43 -5.85
C ASN A 22 51.56 7.32 -4.75
N GLU A 23 52.39 8.12 -4.07
CA GLU A 23 51.93 9.16 -3.14
C GLU A 23 51.10 10.21 -3.89
N GLY A 24 51.61 10.73 -5.01
CA GLY A 24 50.86 11.66 -5.86
C GLY A 24 49.53 11.07 -6.35
N PHE A 25 49.52 9.82 -6.82
CA PHE A 25 48.26 9.17 -7.19
C PHE A 25 47.29 9.06 -6.01
N THR A 26 47.78 8.68 -4.83
CA THR A 26 46.95 8.52 -3.62
C THR A 26 46.35 9.85 -3.17
N ASP A 27 47.09 10.95 -3.30
CA ASP A 27 46.66 12.29 -2.90
C ASP A 27 45.59 12.86 -3.84
N TYR A 28 45.69 12.61 -5.15
CA TYR A 28 44.81 13.21 -6.16
C TYR A 28 43.74 12.28 -6.74
N LYS A 29 43.69 10.99 -6.35
CA LYS A 29 42.72 10.03 -6.93
C LYS A 29 41.26 10.45 -6.75
N ASP A 30 40.93 11.09 -5.63
CA ASP A 30 39.55 11.48 -5.29
C ASP A 30 39.12 12.72 -6.08
N ASP A 31 40.03 13.68 -6.24
CA ASP A 31 39.85 14.85 -7.10
C ASP A 31 39.73 14.43 -8.57
N ALA A 32 40.59 13.51 -9.03
CA ALA A 32 40.55 12.99 -10.39
C ALA A 32 39.21 12.32 -10.70
N PHE A 33 38.65 11.54 -9.77
CA PHE A 33 37.32 10.97 -9.97
C PHE A 33 36.22 12.03 -9.98
N SER A 34 36.33 13.03 -9.10
CA SER A 34 35.39 14.17 -9.06
C SER A 34 35.39 14.95 -10.38
N GLU A 35 36.56 15.25 -10.94
CA GLU A 35 36.72 15.87 -12.25
C GLU A 35 36.10 15.01 -13.37
N VAL A 36 36.30 13.69 -13.33
CA VAL A 36 35.66 12.78 -14.30
C VAL A 36 34.14 12.86 -14.21
N LEU A 37 33.56 13.00 -13.01
CA LEU A 37 32.11 13.16 -12.82
C LEU A 37 31.56 14.48 -13.38
N GLU A 38 32.39 15.50 -13.57
CA GLU A 38 32.01 16.76 -14.22
C GLU A 38 31.96 16.64 -15.75
N THR A 39 32.62 15.65 -16.34
CA THR A 39 32.66 15.44 -17.79
C THR A 39 31.34 14.83 -18.34
N ASN A 40 31.26 14.72 -19.67
CA ASN A 40 30.15 14.05 -20.37
C ASN A 40 30.17 12.52 -20.25
N ILE A 41 31.19 11.93 -19.62
CA ILE A 41 31.27 10.48 -19.39
C ILE A 41 30.31 10.07 -18.27
N ALA A 42 30.12 10.93 -17.27
CA ALA A 42 29.19 10.71 -16.19
C ALA A 42 27.77 11.10 -16.59
N THR A 43 26.79 10.49 -15.93
CA THR A 43 25.38 10.82 -16.09
C THR A 43 24.81 11.20 -14.73
N THR A 44 23.84 12.11 -14.76
CA THR A 44 23.05 12.47 -13.59
C THR A 44 21.96 11.42 -13.37
N VAL A 45 21.89 10.88 -12.16
CA VAL A 45 20.86 9.95 -11.70
C VAL A 45 20.21 10.48 -10.42
N ILE A 46 19.00 10.00 -10.13
CA ILE A 46 18.35 10.27 -8.84
C ILE A 46 18.46 9.01 -8.01
N VAL A 47 19.16 9.09 -6.89
CA VAL A 47 19.26 8.01 -5.90
C VAL A 47 18.15 8.23 -4.87
N TYR A 48 17.41 7.17 -4.58
CA TYR A 48 16.38 7.13 -3.56
C TYR A 48 16.79 6.19 -2.42
N ASN A 49 16.28 6.47 -1.23
CA ASN A 49 16.31 5.51 -0.13
C ASN A 49 15.39 4.30 -0.40
N HIS A 50 15.30 3.38 0.58
CA HIS A 50 14.61 2.09 0.43
C HIS A 50 13.10 2.23 0.17
N ASP A 51 12.43 3.27 0.64
CA ASP A 51 10.97 3.44 0.49
C ASP A 51 10.59 4.53 -0.53
N LEU A 52 11.58 5.15 -1.19
CA LEU A 52 11.44 6.27 -2.14
C LEU A 52 10.97 7.59 -1.49
N SER A 53 10.99 7.71 -0.16
CA SER A 53 10.61 8.95 0.53
C SER A 53 11.66 10.04 0.43
N GLU A 54 12.94 9.66 0.38
CA GLU A 54 14.07 10.58 0.24
C GLU A 54 14.75 10.38 -1.11
N SER A 55 15.19 11.48 -1.70
CA SER A 55 15.88 11.45 -2.99
C SER A 55 17.03 12.44 -3.03
N LYS A 56 18.08 12.07 -3.77
CA LYS A 56 19.26 12.91 -3.98
C LYS A 56 19.72 12.78 -5.43
N GLU A 57 19.95 13.91 -6.07
CA GLU A 57 20.59 13.95 -7.37
C GLU A 57 22.09 13.69 -7.23
N VAL A 58 22.61 12.75 -8.00
CA VAL A 58 24.00 12.30 -7.94
C VAL A 58 24.54 12.15 -9.36
N ARG A 59 25.74 12.66 -9.62
CA ARG A 59 26.49 12.32 -10.83
C ARG A 59 27.29 11.06 -10.60
N CYS A 60 27.13 10.08 -11.49
CA CYS A 60 27.85 8.82 -11.44
C CYS A 60 28.15 8.33 -12.85
N ILE A 61 29.01 7.31 -12.98
CA ILE A 61 29.25 6.65 -14.26
C ILE A 61 28.42 5.37 -14.30
N VAL A 62 27.55 5.24 -15.29
CA VAL A 62 26.74 4.02 -15.48
C VAL A 62 27.34 3.17 -16.61
N GLN A 63 27.64 1.92 -16.29
CA GLN A 63 28.21 0.92 -17.21
C GLN A 63 27.23 -0.24 -17.43
N GLY A 64 27.41 -0.96 -18.54
CA GLY A 64 26.57 -2.13 -18.88
C GLY A 64 25.44 -1.85 -19.88
N ASN A 65 25.44 -0.70 -20.57
CA ASN A 65 24.46 -0.37 -21.60
C ASN A 65 24.51 -1.30 -22.84
N THR A 66 25.55 -2.10 -22.99
CA THR A 66 25.77 -3.04 -24.11
C THR A 66 25.91 -4.48 -23.60
N GLY A 67 24.90 -4.99 -22.89
CA GLY A 67 24.92 -6.38 -22.42
C GLY A 67 24.81 -7.38 -23.58
N ASP A 68 25.74 -8.32 -23.69
CA ASP A 68 25.75 -9.36 -24.74
C ASP A 68 24.60 -10.37 -24.62
N THR A 69 23.90 -10.40 -23.48
CA THR A 69 22.76 -11.30 -23.23
C THR A 69 21.59 -10.52 -22.62
N GLN A 70 20.37 -11.03 -22.80
CA GLN A 70 19.15 -10.41 -22.30
C GLN A 70 19.15 -10.19 -20.77
N LEU A 71 19.78 -11.07 -20.01
CA LEU A 71 19.86 -10.91 -18.55
C LEU A 71 20.90 -9.86 -18.17
N LYS A 72 22.06 -9.88 -18.83
CA LYS A 72 23.09 -8.85 -18.61
C LYS A 72 22.63 -7.46 -19.05
N SER A 73 21.69 -7.36 -20.00
CA SER A 73 21.08 -6.09 -20.37
C SER A 73 20.08 -5.55 -19.34
N MET A 74 19.69 -6.36 -18.34
CA MET A 74 18.86 -5.96 -17.19
C MET A 74 19.69 -5.68 -15.93
N GLU A 75 21.01 -5.69 -16.05
CA GLU A 75 21.96 -5.35 -14.99
C GLU A 75 22.76 -4.12 -15.41
N ARG A 76 23.12 -3.29 -14.45
CA ARG A 76 24.02 -2.16 -14.65
C ARG A 76 25.01 -2.09 -13.50
N ILE A 77 26.12 -1.40 -13.76
CA ILE A 77 27.11 -1.09 -12.75
C ILE A 77 27.16 0.44 -12.65
N GLY A 78 26.96 0.97 -11.45
CA GLY A 78 27.18 2.37 -11.17
C GLY A 78 28.51 2.58 -10.44
N LEU A 79 29.28 3.57 -10.87
CA LEU A 79 30.46 4.05 -10.17
C LEU A 79 30.11 5.38 -9.51
N PHE A 80 30.00 5.37 -8.18
CA PHE A 80 29.59 6.49 -7.35
C PHE A 80 30.76 7.02 -6.53
N THR A 81 30.65 8.27 -6.07
CA THR A 81 31.54 8.77 -5.01
C THR A 81 31.39 7.87 -3.77
N PRO A 82 32.47 7.51 -3.06
CA PRO A 82 32.37 6.62 -1.90
C PRO A 82 31.35 7.08 -0.86
N LYS A 83 30.65 6.11 -0.22
CA LYS A 83 29.61 6.35 0.80
C LYS A 83 28.36 7.09 0.27
N THR A 84 28.09 6.98 -1.03
CA THR A 84 26.91 7.60 -1.63
C THR A 84 25.73 6.64 -1.69
N VAL A 85 26.00 5.34 -1.86
CA VAL A 85 24.97 4.34 -2.13
C VAL A 85 25.10 3.14 -1.21
N LYS A 86 23.97 2.46 -0.99
CA LYS A 86 23.85 1.25 -0.17
C LYS A 86 23.03 0.21 -0.92
N ALA A 87 23.23 -1.07 -0.63
CA ALA A 87 22.31 -2.11 -1.05
C ALA A 87 20.89 -1.80 -0.53
N GLY A 88 19.89 -2.09 -1.35
CA GLY A 88 18.49 -1.77 -1.06
C GLY A 88 18.04 -0.37 -1.48
N MET A 89 18.95 0.54 -1.83
CA MET A 89 18.59 1.82 -2.43
C MET A 89 18.12 1.67 -3.88
N TYR A 90 17.33 2.63 -4.36
CA TYR A 90 16.92 2.70 -5.77
C TYR A 90 17.68 3.79 -6.52
N VAL A 91 17.92 3.55 -7.80
CA VAL A 91 18.46 4.53 -8.74
C VAL A 91 17.45 4.72 -9.85
N LEU A 92 16.98 5.94 -10.07
CA LEU A 92 16.17 6.31 -11.23
C LEU A 92 17.11 6.74 -12.35
N PHE A 93 17.16 5.93 -13.40
CA PHE A 93 18.02 6.14 -14.57
C PHE A 93 17.28 5.69 -15.83
N GLU A 94 17.33 6.52 -16.88
CA GLU A 94 16.59 6.31 -18.15
C GLU A 94 15.08 6.09 -17.96
N GLY A 95 14.50 6.80 -16.98
CA GLY A 95 13.06 6.71 -16.67
C GLY A 95 12.62 5.38 -16.05
N ARG A 96 13.57 4.59 -15.53
CA ARG A 96 13.30 3.30 -14.86
C ARG A 96 13.98 3.22 -13.50
N TYR A 97 13.35 2.51 -12.58
CA TYR A 97 13.93 2.21 -11.28
C TYR A 97 14.86 1.01 -11.37
N TRP A 98 16.04 1.15 -10.78
CA TRP A 98 17.05 0.11 -10.65
C TRP A 98 17.29 -0.12 -9.16
N LEU A 99 17.24 -1.36 -8.70
CA LEU A 99 17.54 -1.74 -7.32
C LEU A 99 19.03 -2.02 -7.18
N ILE A 100 19.71 -1.39 -6.23
CA ILE A 100 21.09 -1.76 -5.88
C ILE A 100 21.05 -3.09 -5.12
N ASP A 101 21.46 -4.16 -5.80
CA ASP A 101 21.26 -5.54 -5.35
C ASP A 101 22.55 -6.29 -5.01
N GLY A 102 23.69 -5.63 -5.17
CA GLY A 102 24.97 -6.17 -4.73
C GLY A 102 25.68 -5.20 -3.79
N TYR A 103 26.58 -5.77 -2.99
CA TYR A 103 27.41 -5.06 -2.04
C TYR A 103 28.18 -3.90 -2.70
N PRO A 104 27.92 -2.63 -2.32
CA PRO A 104 28.72 -1.50 -2.78
C PRO A 104 30.14 -1.60 -2.23
N GLY A 105 31.11 -1.80 -3.11
CA GLY A 105 32.51 -1.98 -2.76
C GLY A 105 33.38 -0.86 -3.31
N THR A 106 34.35 -0.38 -2.53
CA THR A 106 35.30 0.64 -2.97
C THR A 106 36.70 0.06 -3.17
N GLN A 107 37.39 0.56 -4.20
CA GLN A 107 38.84 0.37 -4.39
C GLN A 107 39.63 1.63 -4.02
N GLY A 108 39.01 2.53 -3.23
CA GLY A 108 39.59 3.79 -2.79
C GLY A 108 39.31 4.98 -3.70
N ILE A 109 38.91 4.80 -4.95
CA ILE A 109 38.65 5.90 -5.92
C ILE A 109 37.15 6.17 -6.06
N TYR A 110 36.41 5.09 -6.30
CA TYR A 110 34.96 5.10 -6.46
C TYR A 110 34.37 3.91 -5.71
N GLU A 111 33.08 3.99 -5.46
CA GLU A 111 32.26 2.90 -4.96
C GLU A 111 31.49 2.29 -6.12
N LYS A 112 31.74 1.01 -6.35
CA LYS A 112 31.11 0.24 -7.40
C LYS A 112 29.89 -0.47 -6.80
N ALA A 113 28.73 -0.21 -7.39
CA ALA A 113 27.49 -0.88 -7.04
C ALA A 113 26.91 -1.60 -8.26
N THR A 114 26.42 -2.83 -8.08
CA THR A 114 25.63 -3.52 -9.09
C THR A 114 24.15 -3.23 -8.85
N MET A 115 23.42 -3.02 -9.94
CA MET A 115 21.99 -2.75 -9.87
C MET A 115 21.23 -3.56 -10.91
N CYS A 116 20.05 -4.05 -10.52
CA CYS A 116 19.15 -4.79 -11.39
C CYS A 116 17.88 -3.99 -11.68
N LEU A 117 17.33 -4.18 -12.89
CA LEU A 117 16.15 -3.42 -13.33
C LEU A 117 14.89 -3.82 -12.56
N CYS A 118 14.15 -2.86 -12.00
CA CYS A 118 12.83 -3.12 -11.41
C CYS A 118 11.77 -3.21 -12.51
N HIS A 119 11.07 -4.33 -12.56
CA HIS A 119 10.07 -4.63 -13.62
C HIS A 119 8.64 -4.46 -13.15
N TYR A 120 8.41 -4.49 -11.85
CA TYR A 120 7.09 -4.57 -11.27
C TYR A 120 7.02 -3.81 -9.95
N LYS A 121 5.91 -3.08 -9.75
CA LYS A 121 5.59 -2.44 -8.48
C LYS A 121 4.70 -3.40 -7.70
N LEU A 122 5.29 -4.05 -6.71
CA LEU A 122 4.57 -4.99 -5.85
C LEU A 122 3.67 -4.21 -4.90
N ARG A 123 2.48 -4.74 -4.64
CA ARG A 123 1.48 -4.17 -3.73
C ARG A 123 1.03 -5.25 -2.76
N TRP A 124 0.97 -4.90 -1.48
CA TRP A 124 0.41 -5.75 -0.45
C TRP A 124 -0.18 -4.88 0.65
N GLN A 125 -0.83 -5.54 1.61
CA GLN A 125 -1.35 -4.88 2.78
C GLN A 125 -0.61 -5.37 4.03
N ASN A 126 -0.20 -4.42 4.85
CA ASN A 126 0.41 -4.72 6.14
C ASN A 126 -0.67 -5.12 7.16
N ASN A 127 -0.24 -5.54 8.35
CA ASN A 127 -1.15 -6.06 9.38
C ASN A 127 -2.07 -4.97 9.95
N ASN A 128 -1.73 -3.69 9.77
CA ASN A 128 -2.56 -2.54 10.14
C ASN A 128 -3.59 -2.18 9.07
N GLY A 129 -3.59 -2.89 7.93
CA GLY A 129 -4.48 -2.61 6.81
C GLY A 129 -3.98 -1.47 5.89
N ASN A 130 -2.76 -0.98 6.06
CA ASN A 130 -2.18 0.01 5.14
C ASN A 130 -1.69 -0.68 3.87
N ILE A 131 -1.94 -0.04 2.73
CA ILE A 131 -1.47 -0.52 1.43
C ILE A 131 -0.04 -0.04 1.23
N ILE A 132 0.87 -0.99 1.08
CA ILE A 132 2.29 -0.73 0.85
C ILE A 132 2.65 -1.09 -0.58
N GLU A 133 3.52 -0.27 -1.19
CA GLU A 133 4.01 -0.48 -2.54
C GLU A 133 5.53 -0.36 -2.60
N ARG A 134 6.20 -1.28 -3.32
CA ARG A 134 7.65 -1.23 -3.57
C ARG A 134 8.00 -1.72 -4.96
N TRP A 135 9.03 -1.13 -5.56
CA TRP A 135 9.56 -1.59 -6.84
C TRP A 135 10.45 -2.83 -6.62
N CYS A 136 10.25 -3.87 -7.43
CA CYS A 136 11.02 -5.10 -7.30
C CYS A 136 11.52 -5.60 -8.65
N ASN A 137 12.60 -6.37 -8.60
CA ASN A 137 13.11 -7.14 -9.71
C ASN A 137 12.52 -8.56 -9.64
N ILE A 138 11.95 -9.03 -10.75
CA ILE A 138 11.32 -10.35 -10.84
C ILE A 138 12.05 -11.19 -11.89
N GLN A 139 12.76 -12.20 -11.38
CA GLN A 139 13.47 -13.32 -12.01
C GLN A 139 12.56 -14.51 -12.36
N SER A 140 12.69 -15.20 -13.50
CA SER A 140 12.18 -16.60 -13.57
C SER A 140 13.14 -17.51 -12.82
N ALA A 141 12.66 -18.25 -11.82
CA ALA A 141 13.47 -19.21 -11.07
C ALA A 141 13.77 -20.47 -11.90
N SER A 142 12.82 -20.88 -12.73
CA SER A 142 12.92 -21.98 -13.69
C SER A 142 13.26 -21.41 -15.08
N LYS A 143 14.50 -21.63 -15.55
CA LYS A 143 14.91 -21.37 -16.94
C LYS A 143 14.72 -22.56 -17.87
N TYR A 144 14.14 -23.68 -17.40
CA TYR A 144 14.19 -24.98 -18.07
C TYR A 144 12.87 -25.76 -18.16
N ASP A 145 11.72 -25.20 -17.77
CA ASP A 145 10.45 -25.92 -17.98
C ASP A 145 9.97 -25.70 -19.43
N VAL A 146 10.44 -26.57 -20.31
CA VAL A 146 10.04 -26.62 -21.73
C VAL A 146 8.76 -27.44 -21.87
N GLY A 147 7.97 -27.05 -22.88
CA GLY A 147 6.62 -27.51 -23.18
C GLY A 147 6.42 -29.02 -23.33
N GLU A 148 5.14 -29.36 -23.20
CA GLU A 148 4.47 -30.65 -23.40
C GLU A 148 5.34 -31.78 -23.94
N THR A 149 5.52 -32.82 -23.12
CA THR A 149 5.89 -34.14 -23.63
C THR A 149 5.06 -35.21 -22.92
N GLY A 150 4.17 -35.86 -23.67
CA GLY A 150 3.80 -37.27 -23.49
C GLY A 150 2.88 -37.65 -22.32
N ASN A 151 1.58 -37.64 -22.60
CA ASN A 151 0.55 -38.58 -22.13
C ASN A 151 0.34 -38.89 -20.63
N ASN A 152 0.86 -38.10 -19.70
CA ASN A 152 0.37 -38.05 -18.32
C ASN A 152 0.50 -36.61 -17.81
N VAL A 153 -0.65 -35.94 -17.67
CA VAL A 153 -0.74 -34.52 -17.32
C VAL A 153 -0.41 -34.33 -15.83
N LEU A 154 0.87 -34.21 -15.50
CA LEU A 154 1.32 -33.45 -14.34
C LEU A 154 1.83 -32.12 -14.90
N ILE A 155 0.91 -31.16 -15.10
CA ILE A 155 1.29 -29.79 -15.44
C ILE A 155 1.87 -29.17 -14.16
N LEU A 156 3.14 -29.44 -13.91
CA LEU A 156 3.96 -28.57 -13.07
C LEU A 156 4.27 -27.34 -13.93
N THR A 157 3.30 -26.42 -14.05
CA THR A 157 3.66 -25.03 -14.38
C THR A 157 4.31 -24.43 -13.14
N SER A 158 5.54 -24.84 -12.86
CA SER A 158 6.45 -24.23 -11.89
C SER A 158 6.89 -22.88 -12.43
N ASN A 159 5.94 -21.95 -12.61
CA ASN A 159 6.20 -20.54 -12.87
C ASN A 159 6.63 -19.89 -11.55
N ASN A 160 7.71 -20.38 -10.96
CA ASN A 160 8.24 -19.81 -9.75
C ASN A 160 9.09 -18.61 -10.13
N TYR A 161 8.88 -17.48 -9.46
CA TYR A 161 9.69 -16.29 -9.66
C TYR A 161 10.64 -16.06 -8.50
N THR A 162 11.81 -15.51 -8.77
CA THR A 162 12.66 -14.92 -7.74
C THR A 162 12.37 -13.44 -7.68
N VAL A 163 11.96 -12.92 -6.53
CA VAL A 163 11.63 -11.51 -6.33
C VAL A 163 12.69 -10.87 -5.45
N LYS A 164 13.52 -9.99 -6.02
CA LYS A 164 14.45 -9.14 -5.25
C LYS A 164 13.79 -7.80 -4.95
N ILE A 165 13.83 -7.41 -3.69
CA ILE A 165 13.22 -6.20 -3.16
C ILE A 165 14.12 -5.60 -2.08
N THR A 166 13.94 -4.33 -1.78
CA THR A 166 14.66 -3.66 -0.69
C THR A 166 14.43 -4.33 0.67
N TYR A 167 15.29 -4.03 1.63
CA TYR A 167 15.11 -4.41 3.02
C TYR A 167 14.47 -3.25 3.80
N ASP A 168 13.28 -3.48 4.37
CA ASP A 168 12.64 -2.60 5.35
C ASP A 168 11.71 -3.43 6.27
N GLU A 169 11.19 -2.81 7.33
CA GLU A 169 10.31 -3.47 8.30
C GLU A 169 9.01 -4.01 7.66
N GLU A 170 8.49 -3.32 6.65
CA GLU A 170 7.25 -3.72 5.95
C GLU A 170 7.48 -4.91 5.01
N VAL A 171 8.66 -5.01 4.40
CA VAL A 171 9.07 -6.12 3.52
C VAL A 171 9.47 -7.34 4.34
N LEU A 172 9.96 -7.18 5.57
CA LEU A 172 10.21 -8.32 6.45
C LEU A 172 8.94 -9.12 6.75
N GLU A 173 7.82 -8.42 6.92
CA GLU A 173 6.48 -8.98 7.13
C GLU A 173 5.82 -9.52 5.84
N LEU A 174 6.52 -9.47 4.71
CA LEU A 174 6.00 -9.93 3.41
C LEU A 174 6.05 -11.46 3.28
N GLU A 175 6.84 -12.14 4.11
CA GLU A 175 6.94 -13.60 4.08
C GLU A 175 5.59 -14.28 4.35
N GLY A 176 5.24 -15.26 3.50
CA GLY A 176 3.99 -16.00 3.59
C GLY A 176 2.78 -15.26 3.02
N LYS A 177 2.88 -13.97 2.68
CA LYS A 177 1.78 -13.20 2.07
C LYS A 177 1.56 -13.59 0.61
N ARG A 178 0.29 -13.49 0.19
CA ARG A 178 -0.14 -13.64 -1.19
C ARG A 178 -0.10 -12.29 -1.89
N VAL A 179 0.35 -12.25 -3.14
CA VAL A 179 0.52 -11.02 -3.93
C VAL A 179 0.12 -11.25 -5.39
N PHE A 180 -0.38 -10.19 -6.02
CA PHE A 180 -0.62 -10.20 -7.46
C PHE A 180 0.66 -9.87 -8.22
N ILE A 181 1.07 -10.77 -9.12
CA ILE A 181 2.13 -10.52 -10.11
C ILE A 181 1.51 -10.69 -11.49
N ASP A 182 0.81 -9.64 -11.93
CA ASP A 182 0.08 -9.63 -13.19
C ASP A 182 0.20 -8.29 -13.91
N LYS A 183 0.47 -8.33 -15.21
CA LYS A 183 0.57 -7.14 -16.07
C LYS A 183 -0.79 -6.71 -16.65
N HIS A 184 -1.83 -7.53 -16.52
CA HIS A 184 -3.16 -7.12 -16.98
C HIS A 184 -3.64 -5.91 -16.18
N ASN A 185 -4.09 -4.88 -16.90
CA ASN A 185 -4.55 -3.64 -16.27
C ASN A 185 -5.90 -3.81 -15.58
N THR A 186 -6.75 -4.64 -16.17
CA THR A 186 -8.10 -4.97 -15.70
C THR A 186 -8.17 -6.45 -15.33
N ASN A 187 -8.77 -6.77 -14.18
CA ASN A 187 -9.01 -8.13 -13.71
C ASN A 187 -7.72 -9.00 -13.65
N PRO A 188 -6.71 -8.62 -12.85
CA PRO A 188 -5.53 -9.45 -12.64
C PRO A 188 -5.93 -10.80 -12.05
N ARG A 189 -5.32 -11.89 -12.54
CA ARG A 189 -5.66 -13.27 -12.12
C ARG A 189 -4.46 -14.04 -11.57
N LYS A 190 -3.24 -13.57 -11.84
CA LYS A 190 -2.03 -14.27 -11.43
C LYS A 190 -1.65 -13.89 -10.00
N VAL A 191 -1.88 -14.82 -9.08
CA VAL A 191 -1.53 -14.71 -7.66
C VAL A 191 -0.34 -15.61 -7.36
N PHE A 192 0.53 -15.15 -6.48
CA PHE A 192 1.69 -15.89 -6.00
C PHE A 192 1.80 -15.73 -4.49
N LYS A 193 2.23 -16.78 -3.81
CA LYS A 193 2.61 -16.74 -2.40
C LYS A 193 4.12 -16.52 -2.31
N LEU A 194 4.52 -15.50 -1.55
CA LEU A 194 5.93 -15.23 -1.31
C LEU A 194 6.41 -16.11 -0.16
N THR A 195 7.46 -16.88 -0.42
CA THR A 195 8.18 -17.68 0.55
C THR A 195 9.63 -17.22 0.56
N ARG A 196 10.29 -17.30 1.71
CA ARG A 196 11.72 -17.02 1.81
C ARG A 196 12.40 -18.29 2.27
N SER A 197 13.54 -18.60 1.65
CA SER A 197 14.35 -19.76 2.03
C SER A 197 15.57 -19.37 2.87
N ASP A 198 15.93 -18.10 2.88
CA ASP A 198 17.15 -17.59 3.51
C ASP A 198 16.96 -16.14 3.99
N ASP A 199 17.34 -15.88 5.23
CA ASP A 199 17.19 -14.59 5.91
C ASP A 199 18.52 -13.82 5.98
N VAL A 200 19.62 -14.45 5.59
CA VAL A 200 21.01 -13.98 5.77
C VAL A 200 21.64 -13.62 4.43
N LEU A 201 21.26 -14.33 3.36
CA LEU A 201 21.80 -14.08 2.03
C LEU A 201 21.40 -12.66 1.57
N TYR A 202 22.43 -11.84 1.31
CA TYR A 202 22.33 -10.41 0.94
C TYR A 202 21.94 -9.45 2.07
N ASP A 203 21.98 -9.92 3.31
CA ASP A 203 22.08 -9.04 4.47
C ASP A 203 23.56 -8.67 4.68
N TYR A 204 23.90 -7.40 4.47
CA TYR A 204 25.27 -6.92 4.72
C TYR A 204 25.43 -6.35 6.13
N GLY A 205 24.36 -6.38 6.94
CA GLY A 205 24.38 -6.30 8.41
C GLY A 205 24.77 -4.96 9.02
N ASP A 206 25.08 -3.94 8.22
CA ASP A 206 25.42 -2.62 8.73
C ASP A 206 24.63 -1.49 8.05
N ASP A 207 24.41 -0.42 8.83
CA ASP A 207 23.77 0.81 8.35
C ASP A 207 24.55 1.46 7.20
N ILE A 208 25.78 1.00 6.92
CA ILE A 208 26.70 1.59 5.96
C ILE A 208 26.51 0.98 4.57
N HIS A 209 26.31 -0.33 4.48
CA HIS A 209 26.23 -1.09 3.24
C HIS A 209 24.80 -1.49 2.89
N GLY A 210 23.86 -1.49 3.85
CA GLY A 210 22.44 -1.80 3.63
C GLY A 210 22.20 -3.27 3.31
N SER A 211 20.95 -3.63 2.99
CA SER A 211 20.55 -5.02 2.78
C SER A 211 19.44 -5.12 1.73
N ILE A 212 19.24 -6.31 1.15
CA ILE A 212 18.10 -6.63 0.29
C ILE A 212 17.47 -7.95 0.73
N LEU A 213 16.21 -8.16 0.33
CA LEU A 213 15.53 -9.45 0.51
C LEU A 213 15.24 -10.09 -0.84
N SER A 214 15.35 -11.43 -0.85
CA SER A 214 15.05 -12.26 -2.01
C SER A 214 14.00 -13.29 -1.64
N PHE A 215 12.85 -13.23 -2.30
CA PHE A 215 11.75 -14.17 -2.12
C PHE A 215 11.62 -15.12 -3.30
N ILE A 216 11.09 -16.30 -3.03
CA ILE A 216 10.55 -17.21 -4.05
C ILE A 216 9.04 -16.98 -4.10
N ALA A 217 8.52 -16.66 -5.27
CA ALA A 217 7.10 -16.50 -5.52
C ALA A 217 6.58 -17.80 -6.12
N ASP A 218 5.88 -18.59 -5.33
CA ASP A 218 5.22 -19.81 -5.74
C ASP A 218 3.82 -19.50 -6.24
N LYS A 219 3.39 -20.13 -7.33
CA LYS A 219 2.06 -19.88 -7.91
C LYS A 219 0.97 -20.26 -6.91
N ASP A 220 -0.02 -19.39 -6.76
CA ASP A 220 -1.20 -19.60 -5.92
C ASP A 220 -2.48 -19.27 -6.70
N GLU A 221 -3.63 -19.65 -6.16
CA GLU A 221 -4.95 -19.46 -6.78
C GLU A 221 -5.57 -18.12 -6.37
N LEU A 222 -6.37 -17.52 -7.26
CA LEU A 222 -7.14 -16.31 -6.96
C LEU A 222 -8.32 -16.67 -6.06
N ASN A 223 -8.50 -15.92 -4.98
CA ASN A 223 -9.65 -16.02 -4.09
C ASN A 223 -10.60 -14.83 -4.31
N ASN A 224 -11.72 -15.03 -4.99
CA ASN A 224 -12.66 -13.95 -5.29
C ASN A 224 -13.39 -13.38 -4.06
N GLU A 225 -13.37 -14.07 -2.92
CA GLU A 225 -14.03 -13.60 -1.68
C GLU A 225 -13.11 -12.69 -0.86
N LYS A 226 -11.78 -12.95 -0.91
CA LYS A 226 -10.79 -12.26 -0.07
C LYS A 226 -9.86 -11.34 -0.84
N ASP A 227 -9.64 -11.58 -2.12
CA ASP A 227 -8.70 -10.81 -2.93
C ASP A 227 -9.44 -9.63 -3.59
N ASN A 228 -8.88 -8.43 -3.46
CA ASN A 228 -9.38 -7.24 -4.15
C ASN A 228 -8.60 -7.03 -5.45
N GLN A 229 -9.23 -7.41 -6.58
CA GLN A 229 -8.62 -7.32 -7.91
C GLN A 229 -8.45 -5.86 -8.40
N GLU A 230 -9.30 -4.93 -7.95
CA GLU A 230 -9.22 -3.52 -8.33
C GLU A 230 -7.99 -2.85 -7.71
N LEU A 231 -7.78 -3.09 -6.40
CA LEU A 231 -6.62 -2.60 -5.67
C LEU A 231 -5.36 -3.43 -5.94
N ARG A 232 -5.52 -4.65 -6.48
CA ARG A 232 -4.48 -5.66 -6.68
C ARG A 232 -3.85 -6.14 -5.39
N ILE A 233 -4.68 -6.44 -4.40
CA ILE A 233 -4.26 -6.88 -3.07
C ILE A 233 -4.92 -8.21 -2.77
N CYS A 234 -4.11 -9.21 -2.46
CA CYS A 234 -4.64 -10.49 -1.95
C CYS A 234 -4.95 -10.37 -0.46
N ASP A 235 -5.92 -11.16 -0.01
CA ASP A 235 -6.34 -11.21 1.40
C ASP A 235 -6.61 -9.80 1.98
N TYR A 236 -7.34 -8.98 1.20
CA TYR A 236 -7.61 -7.59 1.52
C TYR A 236 -8.45 -7.46 2.79
N ILE A 237 -7.91 -6.72 3.75
CA ILE A 237 -8.55 -6.32 5.00
C ILE A 237 -9.11 -4.92 4.79
N SER A 238 -10.43 -4.76 4.83
CA SER A 238 -11.03 -3.44 4.72
C SER A 238 -10.69 -2.58 5.95
N THR A 239 -9.98 -1.47 5.77
CA THR A 239 -9.67 -0.49 6.83
C THR A 239 -10.78 0.51 7.09
N THR A 240 -11.91 0.37 6.39
CA THR A 240 -13.16 0.88 6.94
C THR A 240 -13.40 0.17 8.26
N SER A 241 -13.24 0.90 9.37
CA SER A 241 -14.32 0.90 10.36
C SER A 241 -15.61 0.92 9.55
N THR A 242 -16.30 -0.21 9.55
CA THR A 242 -17.49 -0.52 8.78
C THR A 242 -18.29 0.73 8.45
N THR A 243 -18.08 1.24 7.24
CA THR A 243 -18.94 2.23 6.59
C THR A 243 -19.31 1.72 5.21
N ASP A 244 -19.51 0.40 5.13
CA ASP A 244 -20.27 -0.32 4.09
C ASP A 244 -20.59 -1.76 4.57
N SER A 245 -21.02 -1.90 5.82
CA SER A 245 -22.38 -2.41 5.96
C SER A 245 -23.22 -1.17 6.23
N VAL A 246 -24.43 -1.11 5.70
CA VAL A 246 -25.47 -0.39 6.44
C VAL A 246 -25.42 -1.01 7.82
N ASP A 247 -24.74 -0.38 8.78
CA ASP A 247 -25.04 -0.58 10.18
C ASP A 247 -26.52 -0.25 10.22
N GLU A 248 -27.36 -1.29 10.21
CA GLU A 248 -28.77 -1.17 10.46
C GLU A 248 -28.85 -0.52 11.83
N THR A 249 -28.88 0.81 11.83
CA THR A 249 -29.09 1.60 13.01
C THR A 249 -30.54 1.30 13.34
N ILE A 250 -30.74 0.39 14.28
CA ILE A 250 -32.08 0.00 14.69
C ILE A 250 -32.59 1.13 15.56
N ILE A 251 -33.55 1.87 15.03
CA ILE A 251 -34.18 3.00 15.71
C ILE A 251 -35.50 2.51 16.27
N LEU A 252 -35.58 2.47 17.61
CA LEU A 252 -36.75 1.93 18.31
C LEU A 252 -37.48 3.06 19.06
N ILE A 253 -38.77 3.24 18.73
CA ILE A 253 -39.68 4.09 19.49
C ILE A 253 -40.29 3.26 20.62
N THR A 254 -39.85 3.51 21.85
CA THR A 254 -40.33 2.84 23.07
C THR A 254 -41.46 3.62 23.72
N GLY A 255 -42.56 2.92 24.05
CA GLY A 255 -43.76 3.50 24.65
C GLY A 255 -45.00 2.68 24.27
N THR A 256 -46.14 3.01 24.88
CA THR A 256 -47.39 2.26 24.67
C THR A 256 -48.02 2.54 23.30
N ASP A 257 -48.69 1.56 22.72
CA ASP A 257 -49.32 1.66 21.40
C ASP A 257 -50.68 2.38 21.42
N SER A 258 -51.17 2.74 22.60
CA SER A 258 -52.42 3.48 22.77
C SER A 258 -52.33 4.56 23.83
N ILE A 259 -53.10 5.63 23.65
CA ILE A 259 -53.27 6.72 24.61
C ILE A 259 -54.76 6.97 24.86
N ARG A 260 -55.12 7.24 26.11
CA ARG A 260 -56.49 7.57 26.49
C ARG A 260 -56.74 9.07 26.32
N ILE A 261 -57.95 9.42 25.92
CA ILE A 261 -58.41 10.81 25.84
C ILE A 261 -58.28 11.52 27.20
N GLY A 262 -57.83 12.78 27.17
CA GLY A 262 -57.59 13.59 28.37
C GLY A 262 -56.38 13.16 29.20
N ARG A 263 -55.52 12.26 28.70
CA ARG A 263 -54.28 11.83 29.38
C ARG A 263 -53.05 12.23 28.58
N SER A 264 -51.92 12.29 29.28
CA SER A 264 -50.61 12.47 28.68
C SER A 264 -49.79 11.19 28.77
N LYS A 265 -49.07 10.83 27.71
CA LYS A 265 -48.05 9.77 27.75
C LYS A 265 -46.74 10.25 27.13
N VAL A 266 -45.68 9.53 27.46
CA VAL A 266 -44.32 9.81 27.02
C VAL A 266 -43.83 8.63 26.19
N TRP A 267 -43.18 8.94 25.07
CA TRP A 267 -42.44 8.01 24.23
C TRP A 267 -40.98 8.43 24.20
N SER A 268 -40.09 7.45 24.05
CA SER A 268 -38.65 7.65 23.91
C SER A 268 -38.15 7.01 22.62
N VAL A 269 -37.05 7.52 22.09
CA VAL A 269 -36.32 6.87 21.00
C VAL A 269 -34.98 6.34 21.52
N GLU A 270 -34.62 5.14 21.09
CA GLU A 270 -33.32 4.53 21.31
C GLU A 270 -32.66 4.21 19.97
N PHE A 271 -31.36 4.49 19.86
CA PHE A 271 -30.53 4.16 18.71
C PHE A 271 -29.59 3.02 19.09
N LYS A 272 -29.63 1.91 18.35
CA LYS A 272 -28.75 0.76 18.57
C LYS A 272 -28.01 0.38 17.30
N ASP A 273 -26.77 -0.08 17.45
CA ASP A 273 -26.03 -0.74 16.37
C ASP A 273 -26.58 -2.16 16.12
N ALA A 274 -26.12 -2.80 15.05
CA ALA A 274 -26.45 -4.19 14.73
C ALA A 274 -25.99 -5.22 15.79
N HIS A 275 -25.17 -4.79 16.75
CA HIS A 275 -24.64 -5.59 17.86
C HIS A 275 -25.37 -5.30 19.20
N GLY A 276 -26.39 -4.42 19.20
CA GLY A 276 -27.21 -4.07 20.36
C GLY A 276 -26.64 -2.99 21.28
N ASN A 277 -25.53 -2.33 20.92
CA ASN A 277 -24.92 -1.25 21.69
C ASN A 277 -25.65 0.08 21.45
N GLN A 278 -25.77 0.91 22.49
CA GLN A 278 -26.36 2.24 22.36
C GLN A 278 -25.46 3.17 21.56
N ILE A 279 -26.02 3.78 20.51
CA ILE A 279 -25.38 4.84 19.72
C ILE A 279 -25.94 6.19 20.17
N ASN A 280 -25.08 7.21 20.26
CA ASN A 280 -25.54 8.59 20.33
C ASN A 280 -25.61 9.16 18.91
N ASN A 281 -26.81 9.34 18.38
CA ASN A 281 -27.01 10.01 17.08
C ASN A 281 -27.38 11.50 17.30
N PRO A 282 -26.57 12.46 16.84
CA PRO A 282 -26.78 13.88 17.12
C PRO A 282 -27.81 14.59 16.21
N ASP A 283 -28.17 14.03 15.05
CA ASP A 283 -28.91 14.76 14.01
C ASP A 283 -30.28 14.12 13.66
N TRP A 284 -31.29 14.29 14.53
CA TRP A 284 -32.67 13.85 14.28
C TRP A 284 -33.71 14.73 15.00
N GLU A 285 -34.96 14.71 14.53
CA GLU A 285 -36.09 15.39 15.16
C GLU A 285 -37.36 14.53 15.23
N TRP A 286 -38.24 14.81 16.21
CA TRP A 286 -39.58 14.22 16.25
C TRP A 286 -40.53 14.91 15.28
N ASN A 287 -41.20 14.14 14.44
CA ASN A 287 -42.31 14.58 13.61
C ASN A 287 -43.59 13.84 14.03
N VAL A 288 -44.72 14.54 14.15
CA VAL A 288 -46.01 13.95 14.54
C VAL A 288 -46.99 14.22 13.40
N LYS A 289 -47.38 13.15 12.69
CA LYS A 289 -48.40 13.23 11.63
C LYS A 289 -49.76 12.84 12.19
N MET A 290 -50.70 13.78 12.10
CA MET A 290 -52.09 13.58 12.50
C MET A 290 -53.02 13.96 11.35
N GLN A 291 -54.13 13.23 11.22
CA GLN A 291 -55.20 13.56 10.27
C GLN A 291 -56.08 14.72 10.76
N MET A 292 -55.99 15.09 12.04
CA MET A 292 -56.73 16.21 12.65
C MET A 292 -55.82 17.07 13.52
N ASP A 293 -56.08 18.38 13.55
CA ASP A 293 -55.22 19.38 14.21
C ASP A 293 -55.35 19.30 15.75
N ILE A 294 -54.34 18.72 16.40
CA ILE A 294 -54.10 18.91 17.83
C ILE A 294 -53.20 20.15 18.00
N SER A 295 -53.54 21.05 18.94
CA SER A 295 -52.72 22.24 19.23
C SER A 295 -51.26 21.85 19.54
N GLN A 296 -50.30 22.64 19.05
CA GLN A 296 -48.87 22.43 19.36
C GLN A 296 -48.58 22.48 20.87
N ASP A 297 -49.42 23.15 21.66
CA ASP A 297 -49.30 23.21 23.13
C ASP A 297 -49.46 21.84 23.81
N CYS A 298 -50.03 20.87 23.10
CA CYS A 298 -50.23 19.51 23.59
C CYS A 298 -49.00 18.60 23.37
N ILE A 299 -47.98 19.06 22.67
CA ILE A 299 -46.77 18.31 22.31
C ILE A 299 -45.55 18.95 23.00
N GLN A 300 -44.92 18.21 23.90
CA GLN A 300 -43.69 18.63 24.57
C GLN A 300 -42.53 17.73 24.14
N LYS A 301 -41.56 18.29 23.42
CA LYS A 301 -40.36 17.59 22.95
C LYS A 301 -39.19 17.86 23.92
N SER A 302 -38.41 16.82 24.20
CA SER A 302 -37.17 16.83 24.98
C SER A 302 -36.13 15.97 24.23
N GLU A 303 -34.84 16.08 24.58
CA GLU A 303 -33.72 15.51 23.80
C GLU A 303 -33.98 14.11 23.23
N THR A 304 -34.47 13.15 24.03
CA THR A 304 -34.77 11.77 23.58
C THR A 304 -36.24 11.38 23.77
N LYS A 305 -37.08 12.30 24.22
CA LYS A 305 -38.46 12.00 24.67
C LYS A 305 -39.47 12.95 24.09
N ILE A 306 -40.64 12.43 23.76
CA ILE A 306 -41.80 13.21 23.36
C ILE A 306 -42.97 12.90 24.28
N LYS A 307 -43.59 13.94 24.83
CA LYS A 307 -44.82 13.84 25.62
C LYS A 307 -45.97 14.42 24.82
N ILE A 308 -47.01 13.60 24.60
CA ILE A 308 -48.23 14.02 23.91
C ILE A 308 -49.38 13.95 24.89
N THR A 309 -50.18 15.01 24.93
CA THR A 309 -51.42 15.10 25.70
C THR A 309 -52.59 15.14 24.74
N VAL A 310 -53.48 14.16 24.78
CA VAL A 310 -54.69 14.17 23.94
C VAL A 310 -55.74 15.04 24.63
N PRO A 311 -56.29 16.08 23.95
CA PRO A 311 -57.38 16.87 24.49
C PRO A 311 -58.58 16.01 24.90
N ASN A 312 -59.37 16.46 25.87
CA ASN A 312 -60.58 15.76 26.27
C ASN A 312 -61.75 16.12 25.32
N ASP A 313 -61.62 15.67 24.07
CA ASP A 313 -62.59 15.88 22.99
C ASP A 313 -62.92 14.52 22.35
N ASP A 314 -64.22 14.23 22.27
CA ASP A 314 -64.75 12.95 21.80
C ASP A 314 -64.54 12.75 20.29
N SER A 315 -64.22 13.82 19.54
CA SER A 315 -63.87 13.73 18.12
C SER A 315 -62.61 12.90 17.85
N PHE A 316 -61.76 12.68 18.85
CA PHE A 316 -60.53 11.91 18.72
C PHE A 316 -60.70 10.42 19.10
N ILE A 317 -61.90 9.98 19.47
CA ILE A 317 -62.17 8.57 19.80
C ILE A 317 -62.02 7.70 18.55
N ASN A 318 -61.29 6.58 18.67
CA ASN A 318 -60.99 5.64 17.58
C ASN A 318 -60.11 6.20 16.45
N GLU A 319 -59.50 7.36 16.68
CA GLU A 319 -58.53 7.95 15.77
C GLU A 319 -57.10 7.50 16.09
N SER A 320 -56.18 7.73 15.16
CA SER A 320 -54.78 7.37 15.35
C SER A 320 -53.83 8.44 14.82
N PHE A 321 -52.61 8.43 15.35
CA PHE A 321 -51.55 9.32 14.89
C PHE A 321 -50.23 8.58 14.73
N ILE A 322 -49.37 9.12 13.87
CA ILE A 322 -48.08 8.52 13.56
C ILE A 322 -46.98 9.38 14.19
N LEU A 323 -46.25 8.77 15.11
CA LEU A 323 -44.99 9.29 15.63
C LEU A 323 -43.88 8.91 14.65
N GLN A 324 -43.14 9.89 14.14
CA GLN A 324 -42.01 9.69 13.24
C GLN A 324 -40.74 10.29 13.84
N VAL A 325 -39.63 9.59 13.66
CA VAL A 325 -38.28 10.11 13.87
C VAL A 325 -37.75 10.45 12.49
N VAL A 326 -37.35 11.70 12.25
CA VAL A 326 -36.86 12.18 10.95
C VAL A 326 -35.43 12.69 11.05
N ASN A 327 -34.65 12.49 10.00
CA ASN A 327 -33.33 13.10 9.84
C ASN A 327 -33.45 14.60 9.50
N SER A 328 -32.33 15.32 9.61
CA SER A 328 -32.19 16.72 9.21
C SER A 328 -32.51 16.99 7.73
N ASP A 329 -32.43 15.97 6.87
CA ASP A 329 -32.82 16.01 5.45
C ASP A 329 -34.32 15.75 5.20
N GLY A 330 -35.09 15.45 6.26
CA GLY A 330 -36.52 15.16 6.20
C GLY A 330 -36.86 13.69 5.89
N SER A 331 -35.88 12.80 5.78
CA SER A 331 -36.13 11.36 5.61
C SER A 331 -36.66 10.72 6.90
N VAL A 332 -37.61 9.79 6.77
CA VAL A 332 -38.22 9.08 7.92
C VAL A 332 -37.36 7.90 8.30
N LEU A 333 -36.87 7.90 9.55
CA LEU A 333 -35.99 6.87 10.09
C LEU A 333 -36.76 5.73 10.80
N ALA A 334 -37.80 6.10 11.55
CA ALA A 334 -38.67 5.15 12.24
C ALA A 334 -40.05 5.77 12.42
N GLU A 335 -41.07 4.93 12.42
CA GLU A 335 -42.43 5.37 12.69
C GLU A 335 -43.20 4.40 13.59
N LYS A 336 -44.13 4.97 14.37
CA LYS A 336 -44.99 4.23 15.26
C LYS A 336 -46.39 4.82 15.27
N THR A 337 -47.37 3.99 14.91
CA THR A 337 -48.79 4.35 14.97
C THR A 337 -49.34 4.17 16.37
N ILE A 338 -50.00 5.20 16.90
CA ILE A 338 -50.60 5.22 18.23
C ILE A 338 -52.11 5.38 18.11
N GLN A 339 -52.86 4.51 18.79
CA GLN A 339 -54.31 4.50 18.81
C GLN A 339 -54.86 5.36 19.97
N ILE A 340 -55.86 6.19 19.70
CA ILE A 340 -56.57 6.96 20.71
C ILE A 340 -57.80 6.17 21.16
N ILE A 341 -57.86 5.84 22.45
CA ILE A 341 -58.90 4.99 23.03
C ILE A 341 -59.75 5.76 24.04
N GLU A 342 -61.00 5.31 24.19
CA GLU A 342 -61.99 5.89 25.10
C GLU A 342 -61.52 5.94 26.56
N LYS A 343 -62.13 6.87 27.28
CA LYS A 343 -61.96 7.03 28.73
C LYS A 343 -62.78 5.96 29.45
N TYR A 344 -62.12 5.04 30.13
CA TYR A 344 -62.72 4.25 31.22
C TYR A 344 -62.38 4.89 32.56
#